data_AF-A0A3D9Z2B6-F1
#
_entry.id   AF-A0A3D9Z2B6-F1
#
_cell.length_a   1.000
_cell.length_b   1.000
_cell.length_c   1.000
_cell.angle_alpha   90.00
_cell.angle_beta   90.00
_cell.angle_gamma   90.00
#
_symmetry.space_group_name_H-M   'P 1'
#
loop_
_entity.id
_entity.type
_entity.pdbx_description
1 polymer ?
#
loop_
_entity_poly.entity_id
_entity_poly.type
_entity_poly.pdbx_seq_one_letter_code
_entity_poly.pdbx_strand_id
1 'polypeptide(L)'
;MRTCVAALIFVGSISSASAATYTIQNWPQDLNKVPCDAWKHNSDGTWVEVGTIVVGGNVTSGMTFKDTDESKLLDAKCPHKNSLWGF
;
A
#
# COMPACT_ATOMS: atom_id res chain seq x y z
N MET A 1 45.64 24.74 -11.17
CA MET A 1 44.69 23.63 -11.36
C MET A 1 43.44 23.95 -10.54
N ARG A 2 42.33 24.30 -11.18
CA ARG A 2 41.05 24.61 -10.51
C ARG A 2 40.13 23.41 -10.74
N THR A 3 40.01 22.56 -9.74
CA THR A 3 39.09 21.42 -9.75
C THR A 3 37.68 21.92 -9.45
N CYS A 4 36.81 21.92 -10.46
CA CYS A 4 35.38 22.12 -10.30
C CYS A 4 34.76 20.81 -9.83
N VAL A 5 34.45 20.70 -8.53
CA VAL A 5 33.65 19.60 -7.99
C VAL A 5 32.19 19.89 -8.32
N ALA A 6 31.66 19.23 -9.34
CA ALA A 6 30.23 19.28 -9.65
C ALA A 6 29.47 18.44 -8.61
N ALA A 7 28.89 19.10 -7.62
CA ALA A 7 28.02 18.48 -6.63
C ALA A 7 26.65 18.20 -7.27
N LEU A 8 26.40 16.95 -7.66
CA LEU A 8 25.08 16.47 -8.07
C LEU A 8 24.21 16.28 -6.81
N ILE A 9 23.46 17.31 -6.45
CA ILE A 9 22.45 17.22 -5.38
C ILE A 9 21.24 16.49 -5.97
N PHE A 10 21.19 15.17 -5.78
CA PHE A 10 19.96 14.40 -5.99
C PHE A 10 18.96 14.80 -4.89
N VAL A 11 18.08 15.74 -5.20
CA VAL A 11 16.90 16.05 -4.38
C VAL A 11 15.92 14.90 -4.57
N GLY A 12 16.10 13.83 -3.81
CA GLY A 12 15.13 12.74 -3.71
C GLY A 12 13.92 13.24 -2.95
N SER A 13 12.81 13.46 -3.67
CA SER A 13 11.51 13.81 -3.09
C SER A 13 11.05 12.70 -2.15
N ILE A 14 11.24 12.87 -0.84
CA ILE A 14 10.70 11.98 0.18
C ILE A 14 9.19 12.26 0.22
N SER A 15 8.42 11.52 -0.57
CA SER A 15 6.96 11.56 -0.48
C SER A 15 6.57 10.88 0.82
N SER A 16 6.39 11.66 1.89
CA SER A 16 5.77 11.19 3.12
C SER A 16 4.31 10.83 2.81
N ALA A 17 4.05 9.56 2.49
CA ALA A 17 2.70 9.04 2.42
C ALA A 17 2.11 9.07 3.84
N SER A 18 1.18 9.98 4.10
CA SER A 18 0.35 9.93 5.30
C SER A 18 -0.49 8.65 5.24
N ALA A 19 -0.25 7.71 6.16
CA ALA A 19 -1.05 6.49 6.26
C ALA A 19 -2.50 6.87 6.59
N ALA A 20 -3.42 6.63 5.65
CA ALA A 20 -4.84 6.90 5.84
C ALA A 20 -5.45 5.86 6.80
N THR A 21 -6.39 6.30 7.64
CA THR A 21 -7.09 5.42 8.60
C THR A 21 -8.47 5.03 8.07
N TYR A 22 -8.77 3.73 8.10
CA TYR A 22 -10.01 3.13 7.60
C TYR A 22 -10.70 2.29 8.66
N THR A 23 -11.93 2.65 9.03
CA THR A 23 -12.68 1.92 10.05
C THR A 23 -13.69 0.97 9.42
N ILE A 24 -13.67 -0.29 9.84
CA ILE A 24 -14.63 -1.34 9.52
C ILE A 24 -15.12 -2.01 10.80
N GLN A 25 -16.28 -2.66 10.79
CA GLN A 25 -16.84 -3.28 12.00
C GLN A 25 -16.53 -4.77 12.07
N ASN A 26 -16.53 -5.47 10.93
CA ASN A 26 -16.44 -6.92 10.90
C ASN A 26 -15.38 -7.41 9.91
N TRP A 27 -14.33 -8.07 10.41
CA TRP A 27 -13.37 -8.78 9.58
C TRP A 27 -13.79 -10.25 9.36
N PRO A 28 -13.62 -10.84 8.17
CA PRO A 28 -13.21 -10.24 6.89
C PRO A 28 -14.38 -9.67 6.07
N GLN A 29 -15.61 -9.69 6.59
CA GLN A 29 -16.83 -9.42 5.82
C GLN A 29 -16.88 -8.00 5.25
N ASP A 30 -16.31 -7.04 5.98
CA ASP A 30 -16.21 -5.63 5.61
C ASP A 30 -14.90 -5.27 4.88
N LEU A 31 -14.05 -6.25 4.53
CA LEU A 31 -12.82 -6.00 3.76
C LEU A 31 -13.12 -5.32 2.42
N ASN A 32 -14.30 -5.60 1.85
CA ASN A 32 -14.82 -4.93 0.66
C ASN A 32 -15.09 -3.41 0.87
N LYS A 33 -15.24 -2.93 2.10
CA LYS A 33 -15.41 -1.50 2.43
C LYS A 33 -14.08 -0.75 2.54
N VAL A 34 -12.96 -1.46 2.75
CA VAL A 34 -11.62 -0.83 2.85
C VAL A 34 -11.10 -0.44 1.46
N PRO A 35 -10.89 0.84 1.14
CA PRO A 35 -10.49 1.25 -0.20
C PRO A 35 -9.12 0.68 -0.61
N CYS A 36 -8.91 0.56 -1.93
CA CYS A 36 -7.70 -0.08 -2.47
C CYS A 36 -6.40 0.70 -2.22
N ASP A 37 -6.46 1.97 -1.82
CA ASP A 37 -5.25 2.71 -1.44
C ASP A 37 -4.69 2.27 -0.07
N ALA A 38 -5.51 1.62 0.77
CA ALA A 38 -5.07 1.01 2.02
C ALA A 38 -4.18 -0.21 1.81
N TRP A 39 -4.11 -0.71 0.57
CA TRP A 39 -3.45 -1.95 0.20
C TRP A 39 -2.41 -1.71 -0.89
N LYS A 40 -1.27 -2.38 -0.75
CA LYS A 40 -0.22 -2.41 -1.74
C LYS A 40 -0.03 -3.85 -2.21
N HIS A 41 -0.20 -4.07 -3.51
CA HIS A 41 0.18 -5.32 -4.14
C HIS A 41 1.65 -5.28 -4.52
N ASN A 42 2.44 -6.22 -4.01
CA ASN A 42 3.84 -6.39 -4.35
C ASN A 42 3.98 -7.27 -5.59
N SER A 43 5.12 -7.14 -6.28
CA SER A 43 5.40 -7.93 -7.50
C SER A 43 5.50 -9.44 -7.26
N ASP A 44 5.64 -9.89 -6.02
CA ASP A 44 5.72 -11.31 -5.64
C ASP A 44 4.34 -11.92 -5.35
N GLY A 45 3.25 -11.20 -5.62
CA GLY A 45 1.87 -11.63 -5.39
C GLY A 45 1.35 -11.36 -3.97
N THR A 46 2.12 -10.65 -3.15
CA THR A 46 1.77 -10.38 -1.76
C THR A 46 1.03 -9.04 -1.62
N TRP A 47 -0.10 -9.04 -0.92
CA TRP A 47 -0.78 -7.82 -0.49
C TRP A 47 -0.31 -7.38 0.89
N VAL A 48 0.01 -6.09 1.03
CA VAL A 48 0.46 -5.49 2.29
C VAL A 48 -0.43 -4.29 2.62
N GLU A 49 -0.84 -4.19 3.87
CA GLU A 49 -1.51 -3.03 4.42
C GLU A 49 -0.54 -1.83 4.45
N VAL A 50 -0.93 -0.71 3.82
CA VAL A 50 -0.18 0.56 3.84
C VAL A 50 -0.94 1.69 4.54
N GLY A 51 -2.21 1.47 4.86
CA GLY A 51 -3.00 2.33 5.74
C GLY A 51 -3.06 1.80 7.17
N THR A 52 -3.89 2.42 8.00
CA THR A 52 -4.27 1.91 9.32
C THR A 52 -5.70 1.44 9.25
N ILE A 53 -5.96 0.15 9.45
CA ILE A 53 -7.33 -0.37 9.48
C ILE A 53 -7.79 -0.49 10.92
N VAL A 54 -8.98 -0.01 11.26
CA VAL A 54 -9.58 -0.15 12.58
C VAL A 54 -10.75 -1.11 12.47
N VAL A 55 -10.67 -2.26 13.12
CA VAL A 55 -11.70 -3.31 13.11
C VAL A 55 -12.44 -3.31 14.44
N GLY A 56 -13.71 -2.90 14.45
CA GLY A 56 -14.54 -2.91 15.67
C GLY A 56 -13.95 -2.09 16.83
N GLY A 57 -13.19 -1.04 16.50
CA GLY A 57 -12.47 -0.20 17.48
C GLY A 57 -11.06 -0.66 17.83
N ASN A 58 -10.58 -1.78 17.25
CA ASN A 58 -9.21 -2.24 17.43
C ASN A 58 -8.35 -1.86 16.22
N VAL A 59 -7.20 -1.23 16.46
CA VAL A 59 -6.29 -0.81 15.40
C VAL A 59 -5.46 -2.01 14.93
N THR A 60 -5.64 -2.39 13.68
CA THR A 60 -4.77 -3.33 12.96
C THR A 60 -3.80 -2.55 12.08
N SER A 61 -2.57 -3.04 11.98
CA SER A 61 -1.53 -2.45 11.14
C SER A 61 -0.54 -3.52 10.72
N GLY A 62 -0.03 -3.42 9.49
CA GLY A 62 1.01 -4.29 8.98
C GLY A 62 0.52 -5.68 8.55
N MET A 63 -0.77 -5.83 8.27
CA MET A 63 -1.29 -7.09 7.73
C MET A 63 -0.68 -7.41 6.37
N THR A 64 -0.37 -8.68 6.17
CA THR A 64 0.24 -9.19 4.93
C THR A 64 -0.48 -10.46 4.51
N PHE A 65 -0.95 -10.50 3.27
CA PHE A 65 -1.71 -11.63 2.71
C PHE A 65 -1.04 -12.13 1.44
N LYS A 66 -0.83 -13.44 1.37
CA LYS A 66 -0.29 -14.13 0.20
C LYS A 66 -1.01 -15.46 0.05
N ASP A 67 -1.58 -15.69 -1.14
CA ASP A 67 -2.30 -16.93 -1.47
C ASP A 67 -3.43 -17.30 -0.48
N THR A 68 -4.03 -16.30 0.21
CA THR A 68 -5.16 -16.48 1.12
C THR A 68 -6.49 -16.10 0.46
N ASP A 69 -7.61 -16.32 1.15
CA ASP A 69 -8.90 -15.88 0.66
C ASP A 69 -9.02 -14.35 0.66
N GLU A 70 -8.36 -13.66 1.58
CA GLU A 70 -8.26 -12.20 1.58
C GLU A 70 -7.46 -11.67 0.39
N SER A 71 -6.33 -12.29 0.03
CA SER A 71 -5.60 -11.87 -1.17
C SER A 71 -6.44 -12.07 -2.43
N LYS A 72 -7.17 -13.18 -2.56
CA LYS A 72 -8.10 -13.38 -3.70
C LYS A 72 -9.21 -12.33 -3.75
N LEU A 73 -9.75 -11.93 -2.61
CA LEU A 73 -10.74 -10.84 -2.53
C LEU A 73 -10.12 -9.50 -2.94
N LEU A 74 -8.88 -9.24 -2.53
CA LEU A 74 -8.14 -8.04 -2.92
C LEU A 74 -7.80 -8.03 -4.41
N ASP A 75 -7.34 -9.14 -4.99
CA ASP A 75 -7.12 -9.32 -6.44
C ASP A 75 -8.40 -9.07 -7.24
N ALA A 76 -9.55 -9.60 -6.78
CA ALA A 76 -10.82 -9.43 -7.47
C ALA A 76 -11.35 -7.98 -7.40
N LYS A 77 -11.07 -7.28 -6.31
CA LYS A 77 -11.62 -5.95 -6.02
C LYS A 77 -10.72 -4.82 -6.49
N CYS A 78 -9.42 -4.95 -6.25
CA CYS A 78 -8.46 -3.89 -6.45
C CYS A 78 -7.73 -4.14 -7.77
N PRO A 79 -7.80 -3.20 -8.74
CA PRO A 79 -7.06 -3.35 -9.96
C PRO A 79 -5.59 -3.49 -9.60
N HIS A 80 -4.92 -4.50 -10.16
CA HIS A 80 -3.49 -4.65 -10.02
C HIS A 80 -2.90 -3.39 -10.61
N LYS A 81 -2.57 -2.41 -9.76
CA LYS A 81 -1.73 -1.28 -10.16
C LYS A 81 -0.32 -1.83 -10.30
N ASN A 82 -0.17 -2.76 -11.25
CA ASN A 82 1.08 -2.99 -11.91
C ASN A 82 1.42 -1.62 -12.49
N SER A 83 2.42 -0.95 -11.93
CA SER A 83 2.91 0.34 -12.39
C SER A 83 3.62 0.19 -13.75
N LEU A 84 2.95 -0.44 -14.71
CA LEU A 84 3.32 -0.55 -16.10
C LEU A 84 2.22 0.19 -16.87
N TRP A 85 2.62 1.09 -17.77
CA TRP A 85 1.88 2.16 -18.47
C TRP A 85 1.90 3.53 -17.74
N GLY A 86 2.55 4.58 -18.24
CA GLY A 86 3.30 4.71 -19.50
C GLY A 86 3.73 6.15 -19.78
N PHE A 87 4.81 6.23 -20.58
CA PHE A 87 5.40 7.37 -21.30
C PHE A 87 6.11 8.47 -20.49
#